data_AF-A0A970BDQ9-F1
#
_entry.id   AF-A0A970BDQ9-F1
#
_cell.length_a   1.000
_cell.length_b   1.000
_cell.length_c   1.000
_cell.angle_alpha   90.00
_cell.angle_beta   90.00
_cell.angle_gamma   90.00
#
_symmetry.space_group_name_H-M   'P 1'
#
loop_
_entity.id
_entity.type
_entity.pdbx_description
1 polymer ?
#
loop_
_entity_poly.entity_id
_entity_poly.type
_entity_poly.pdbx_seq_one_letter_code
_entity_poly.pdbx_strand_id
1 'polypeptide(L)'
;AYSNKFGHIVLNTSNKSEVAVGFGTLHGDMCGSLAVLADIYKTEVYALAEYINRDKIIIPQNIIDKVPSAELAPNQKDSDRLPDYNILDAILKEYIENSKTAEEIINLGFDADIVKRSIKMVNMNEFKRYQSAPIIKVSPKSLAMKPRIPLIIK
;
A
#
# COMPACT_ATOMS: atom_id res chain seq x y z
N ALA A 1 -11.92 17.74 10.17
CA ALA A 1 -12.15 19.13 10.62
C ALA A 1 -11.70 20.16 9.57
N TYR A 2 -10.45 20.13 9.11
CA TYR A 2 -9.95 21.07 8.09
C TYR A 2 -10.68 20.94 6.74
N SER A 3 -10.79 19.71 6.22
CA SER A 3 -11.50 19.40 4.97
C SER A 3 -12.92 19.99 4.94
N ASN A 4 -13.74 19.72 5.95
CA ASN A 4 -15.11 20.27 6.04
C ASN A 4 -15.14 21.80 6.15
N LYS A 5 -14.19 22.41 6.87
CA LYS A 5 -14.16 23.87 7.06
C LYS A 5 -13.88 24.62 5.76
N PHE A 6 -13.08 24.05 4.87
CA PHE A 6 -12.62 24.71 3.63
C PHE A 6 -13.14 24.05 2.34
N GLY A 7 -13.98 23.02 2.46
CA GLY A 7 -14.51 22.28 1.31
C GLY A 7 -13.45 21.49 0.52
N HIS A 8 -12.34 21.10 1.15
CA HIS A 8 -11.30 20.30 0.51
C HIS A 8 -11.56 18.81 0.70
N ILE A 9 -10.97 17.98 -0.17
CA ILE A 9 -10.95 16.53 0.01
C ILE A 9 -9.69 16.08 0.74
N VAL A 10 -9.79 14.98 1.48
CA VAL A 10 -8.62 14.36 2.13
C VAL A 10 -8.05 13.31 1.19
N LEU A 11 -6.80 13.46 0.79
CA LEU A 11 -6.09 12.45 0.01
C LEU A 11 -5.39 11.48 0.97
N ASN A 12 -5.72 10.20 0.85
CA ASN A 12 -5.08 9.13 1.58
C ASN A 12 -3.77 8.73 0.88
N THR A 13 -2.71 8.53 1.66
CA THR A 13 -1.35 8.26 1.16
C THR A 13 -0.91 6.82 1.32
N SER A 14 -1.81 5.90 1.71
CA SER A 14 -1.48 4.49 1.85
C SER A 14 -1.14 3.89 0.48
N ASN A 15 -0.07 3.10 0.41
CA ASN A 15 0.29 2.36 -0.80
C ASN A 15 -0.32 0.95 -0.81
N LYS A 16 -0.25 0.26 -1.95
CA LYS A 16 -0.81 -1.08 -2.14
C LYS A 16 -0.22 -2.09 -1.16
N SER A 17 1.07 -1.99 -0.85
CA SER A 17 1.76 -2.89 0.08
C SER A 17 1.19 -2.78 1.49
N GLU A 18 1.02 -1.54 1.99
CA GLU A 18 0.43 -1.24 3.29
C GLU A 18 -1.03 -1.69 3.37
N VAL A 19 -1.83 -1.36 2.35
CA VAL A 19 -3.24 -1.75 2.25
C VAL A 19 -3.40 -3.27 2.18
N ALA A 20 -2.53 -3.96 1.42
CA ALA A 20 -2.55 -5.41 1.27
C ALA A 20 -2.36 -6.11 2.61
N VAL A 21 -1.38 -5.71 3.41
CA VAL A 21 -1.08 -6.38 4.68
C VAL A 21 -1.77 -5.73 5.89
N GLY A 22 -2.57 -4.69 5.66
CA GLY A 22 -3.26 -3.93 6.72
C GLY A 22 -2.33 -3.16 7.65
N PHE A 23 -1.18 -2.74 7.13
CA PHE A 23 -0.21 -1.91 7.85
C PHE A 23 -0.68 -0.45 7.87
N GLY A 24 -1.58 -0.17 8.80
CA GLY A 24 -2.19 1.13 8.99
C GLY A 24 -3.23 1.09 10.09
N THR A 25 -3.60 2.25 10.59
CA THR A 25 -4.61 2.44 11.63
C THR A 25 -5.93 2.78 10.97
N LEU A 26 -6.91 1.90 11.18
CA LEU A 26 -8.27 2.15 10.72
C LEU A 26 -8.80 3.43 11.40
N HIS A 27 -9.45 4.28 10.63
CA HIS A 27 -9.91 5.61 11.04
C HIS A 27 -8.79 6.63 11.37
N GLY A 28 -7.52 6.24 11.24
CA GLY A 28 -6.35 7.09 11.38
C GLY A 28 -5.75 7.41 10.01
N ASP A 29 -4.51 6.95 9.79
CA ASP A 29 -3.77 7.12 8.54
C ASP A 29 -4.46 6.48 7.32
N MET A 30 -5.31 5.47 7.52
CA MET A 30 -6.08 4.85 6.43
C MET A 30 -7.32 5.67 6.00
N CYS A 31 -7.64 6.78 6.69
CA CYS A 31 -8.75 7.65 6.32
C CYS A 31 -8.46 8.47 5.05
N GLY A 32 -9.50 8.72 4.27
CA GLY A 32 -9.49 9.72 3.21
C GLY A 32 -10.74 9.68 2.34
N SER A 33 -10.87 10.67 1.47
CA SER A 33 -11.89 10.72 0.42
C SER A 33 -11.45 9.94 -0.83
N LEU A 34 -10.14 9.81 -1.05
CA LEU A 34 -9.54 9.14 -2.20
C LEU A 34 -8.15 8.63 -1.83
N ALA A 35 -7.86 7.36 -2.08
CA ALA A 35 -6.55 6.77 -1.88
C ALA A 35 -5.77 6.73 -3.19
N VAL A 36 -4.88 7.72 -3.34
CA VAL A 36 -4.19 7.99 -4.61
C VAL A 36 -3.08 6.99 -4.93
N LEU A 37 -2.46 6.40 -3.90
CA LEU A 37 -1.35 5.46 -4.02
C LEU A 37 -1.74 4.01 -3.72
N ALA A 38 -2.99 3.75 -3.35
CA ALA A 38 -3.39 2.45 -2.79
C ALA A 38 -3.42 1.29 -3.79
N ASP A 39 -3.14 1.55 -5.07
CA ASP A 39 -2.93 0.52 -6.10
C ASP A 39 -1.52 0.53 -6.70
N ILE A 40 -0.56 1.17 -6.02
CA ILE A 40 0.87 1.23 -6.37
C ILE A 40 1.67 0.58 -5.24
N TYR A 41 2.55 -0.37 -5.53
CA TYR A 41 3.40 -1.02 -4.53
C TYR A 41 4.46 -0.07 -3.97
N LYS A 42 4.99 -0.34 -2.77
CA LYS A 42 5.98 0.54 -2.12
C LYS A 42 7.23 0.73 -3.00
N THR A 43 7.74 -0.35 -3.58
CA THR A 43 8.84 -0.32 -4.55
C THR A 43 8.54 0.56 -5.76
N GLU A 44 7.30 0.52 -6.27
CA GLU A 44 6.84 1.37 -7.37
C GLU A 44 6.67 2.84 -6.95
N VAL A 45 6.31 3.12 -5.69
CA VAL A 45 6.27 4.49 -5.14
C VAL A 45 7.67 5.12 -5.16
N TYR A 46 8.70 4.37 -4.78
CA TYR A 46 10.09 4.84 -4.88
C TYR A 46 10.49 5.12 -6.33
N ALA A 47 10.18 4.19 -7.26
CA ALA A 47 10.44 4.39 -8.68
C ALA A 47 9.69 5.62 -9.24
N LEU A 48 8.46 5.87 -8.78
CA LEU A 48 7.67 7.04 -9.17
C LEU A 48 8.27 8.34 -8.63
N ALA A 49 8.78 8.34 -7.39
CA ALA A 49 9.43 9.50 -6.81
C ALA A 49 10.69 9.90 -7.60
N GLU A 50 11.53 8.91 -7.94
CA GLU A 50 12.70 9.11 -8.80
C GLU A 50 12.29 9.62 -10.20
N TYR A 51 11.24 9.04 -10.78
CA TYR A 51 10.71 9.50 -12.06
C TYR A 51 10.21 10.95 -12.02
N ILE A 52 9.55 11.38 -10.93
CA ILE A 52 9.12 12.77 -10.74
C ILE A 52 10.33 13.71 -10.65
N ASN A 53 11.40 13.27 -9.98
CA ASN A 53 12.60 14.06 -9.77
C ASN A 53 13.55 14.15 -10.98
N ARG A 54 13.34 13.35 -12.03
CA ARG A 54 14.26 13.19 -13.18
C ARG A 54 14.70 14.51 -13.84
N ASP A 55 13.80 15.49 -13.94
CA ASP A 55 14.05 16.78 -14.60
C ASP A 55 14.34 17.89 -13.58
N LYS A 56 13.79 17.75 -12.37
CA LYS A 56 13.89 18.72 -11.28
C LYS A 56 13.60 18.03 -9.96
N ILE A 57 14.44 18.26 -8.96
CA ILE A 57 14.20 17.78 -7.59
C ILE A 57 12.96 18.51 -7.02
N ILE A 58 11.84 17.79 -6.94
CA ILE A 58 10.57 18.22 -6.35
C ILE A 58 10.36 17.52 -5.00
N ILE A 59 10.64 16.22 -4.95
CA ILE A 59 10.63 15.41 -3.74
C ILE A 59 12.03 15.44 -3.14
N PRO A 60 12.23 15.92 -1.90
CA PRO A 60 13.54 15.97 -1.27
C PRO A 60 14.24 14.59 -1.21
N GLN A 61 15.51 14.53 -1.63
CA GLN A 61 16.25 13.26 -1.70
C GLN A 61 16.38 12.58 -0.33
N ASN A 62 16.51 13.36 0.74
CA ASN A 62 16.60 12.83 2.11
C ASN A 62 15.35 12.06 2.55
N ILE A 63 14.19 12.28 1.92
CA ILE A 63 12.96 11.51 2.17
C ILE A 63 12.99 10.17 1.42
N ILE A 64 13.60 10.15 0.24
CA ILE A 64 13.74 8.95 -0.60
C ILE A 64 14.80 8.01 -0.01
N ASP A 65 15.94 8.55 0.42
CA ASP A 65 17.03 7.77 1.00
C ASP A 65 16.70 7.22 2.40
N LYS A 66 15.63 7.73 3.02
CA LYS A 66 15.21 7.32 4.36
C LYS A 66 14.62 5.90 4.31
N VAL A 67 15.09 5.08 5.25
CA VAL A 67 14.53 3.74 5.47
C VAL A 67 13.05 3.85 5.88
N PRO A 68 12.14 3.05 5.27
CA PRO A 68 10.72 3.03 5.63
C PRO A 68 10.47 2.86 7.14
N SER A 69 9.65 3.75 7.71
CA SER A 69 9.25 3.73 9.12
C SER A 69 7.92 4.45 9.33
N ALA A 70 7.04 3.85 10.16
CA ALA A 70 5.76 4.42 10.57
C ALA A 70 5.84 5.53 11.64
N GLU A 71 7.04 5.82 12.19
CA GLU A 71 7.31 6.91 13.15
C GLU A 71 6.37 6.99 14.40
N LEU A 72 5.67 5.92 14.77
CA LEU A 72 4.76 5.92 15.94
C LEU A 72 5.54 5.88 17.27
N ALA A 73 6.82 5.48 17.24
CA ALA A 73 7.71 5.46 18.40
C ALA A 73 9.17 5.73 17.98
N PRO A 74 10.03 6.23 18.89
CA PRO A 74 11.44 6.42 18.62
C PRO A 74 12.11 5.12 18.15
N ASN A 75 12.86 5.18 17.05
CA ASN A 75 13.56 4.05 16.42
C ASN A 75 12.70 2.90 15.86
N GLN A 76 11.38 3.08 15.74
CA GLN A 76 10.53 2.08 15.11
C GLN A 76 10.90 1.94 13.63
N LYS A 77 11.09 0.70 13.14
CA LYS A 77 11.25 0.43 11.71
C LYS A 77 10.10 -0.41 11.20
N ASP A 78 9.69 -0.21 9.96
CA ASP A 78 8.64 -1.04 9.36
C ASP A 78 9.11 -2.50 9.22
N SER A 79 10.43 -2.70 9.05
CA SER A 79 11.10 -4.00 9.05
C SER A 79 10.91 -4.82 10.33
N ASP A 80 10.53 -4.18 11.45
CA ASP A 80 10.28 -4.92 12.71
C ASP A 80 8.97 -5.73 12.60
N ARG A 81 8.03 -5.27 11.77
CA ARG A 81 6.68 -5.84 11.64
C ARG A 81 6.38 -6.41 10.26
N LEU A 82 7.10 -5.96 9.25
CA LEU A 82 6.96 -6.38 7.86
C LEU A 82 8.27 -6.99 7.33
N PRO A 83 8.20 -7.93 6.38
CA PRO A 83 9.36 -8.26 5.55
C PRO A 83 9.86 -7.02 4.79
N ASP A 84 11.08 -7.09 4.26
CA ASP A 84 11.59 -6.08 3.33
C ASP A 84 10.61 -5.86 2.17
N TYR A 85 10.37 -4.59 1.80
CA TYR A 85 9.37 -4.27 0.78
C TYR A 85 9.68 -4.87 -0.58
N ASN A 86 10.96 -5.09 -0.96
CA ASN A 86 11.27 -5.75 -2.22
C ASN A 86 10.77 -7.20 -2.23
N ILE A 87 10.92 -7.90 -1.11
CA ILE A 87 10.46 -9.28 -0.95
C ILE A 87 8.95 -9.31 -0.81
N LEU A 88 8.39 -8.44 0.03
CA LEU A 88 6.96 -8.36 0.30
C LEU A 88 6.18 -8.05 -0.98
N ASP A 89 6.59 -7.02 -1.73
CA ASP A 89 5.89 -6.59 -2.95
C ASP A 89 5.92 -7.69 -4.02
N ALA A 90 7.05 -8.40 -4.16
CA ALA A 90 7.14 -9.53 -5.07
C ALA A 90 6.16 -10.65 -4.68
N ILE A 91 6.09 -11.04 -3.41
CA ILE A 91 5.13 -12.03 -2.90
C ILE A 91 3.69 -11.56 -3.11
N LEU A 92 3.40 -10.30 -2.80
CA LEU A 92 2.07 -9.71 -2.95
C LEU A 92 1.64 -9.66 -4.41
N LYS A 93 2.55 -9.39 -5.35
CA LYS A 93 2.26 -9.38 -6.78
C LYS A 93 1.89 -10.78 -7.28
N GLU A 94 2.66 -11.78 -6.90
CA GLU A 94 2.38 -13.18 -7.26
C GLU A 94 1.06 -13.68 -6.65
N TYR A 95 0.79 -13.33 -5.38
CA TYR A 95 -0.42 -13.76 -4.68
C TYR A 95 -1.67 -13.00 -5.15
N ILE A 96 -1.62 -11.67 -5.22
CA ILE A 96 -2.79 -10.83 -5.50
C ILE A 96 -3.07 -10.78 -6.99
N GLU A 97 -2.07 -10.45 -7.81
CA GLU A 97 -2.26 -10.19 -9.24
C GLU A 97 -2.25 -11.49 -10.04
N ASN A 98 -1.22 -12.32 -9.85
CA ASN A 98 -1.09 -13.58 -10.58
C ASN A 98 -1.93 -14.72 -9.97
N SER A 99 -2.56 -14.49 -8.80
CA SER A 99 -3.44 -15.46 -8.13
C SER A 99 -2.78 -16.80 -7.82
N LYS A 100 -1.45 -16.80 -7.60
CA LYS A 100 -0.69 -18.01 -7.23
C LYS A 100 -0.99 -18.42 -5.79
N THR A 101 -0.92 -19.72 -5.55
CA THR A 101 -1.00 -20.34 -4.22
C THR A 101 0.30 -20.13 -3.43
N ALA A 102 0.23 -20.32 -2.11
CA ALA A 102 1.41 -20.23 -1.25
C ALA A 102 2.52 -21.21 -1.69
N GLU A 103 2.17 -22.42 -2.08
CA GLU A 103 3.12 -23.45 -2.53
C GLU A 103 3.81 -23.04 -3.84
N GLU A 104 3.07 -22.51 -4.81
CA GLU A 104 3.65 -22.00 -6.05
C GLU A 104 4.62 -20.86 -5.80
N ILE A 105 4.30 -19.95 -4.87
CA ILE A 105 5.20 -18.84 -4.53
C ILE A 105 6.47 -19.37 -3.83
N ILE A 106 6.35 -20.34 -2.94
CA ILE A 106 7.51 -20.98 -2.30
C ILE A 106 8.40 -21.65 -3.35
N ASN A 107 7.81 -22.31 -4.34
CA ASN A 107 8.53 -22.95 -5.45
C ASN A 107 9.27 -21.95 -6.37
N LEU A 108 8.93 -20.66 -6.33
CA LEU A 108 9.69 -19.60 -7.00
C LEU A 108 11.00 -19.23 -6.26
N GLY A 109 11.25 -19.82 -5.10
CA GLY A 109 12.45 -19.60 -4.29
C GLY A 109 12.28 -18.60 -3.15
N PHE A 110 11.05 -18.19 -2.83
CA PHE A 110 10.78 -17.36 -1.66
C PHE A 110 10.76 -18.19 -0.37
N ASP A 111 11.21 -17.57 0.73
CA ASP A 111 11.20 -18.20 2.05
C ASP A 111 9.76 -18.55 2.50
N ALA A 112 9.57 -19.79 2.94
CA ALA A 112 8.25 -20.32 3.27
C ALA A 112 7.58 -19.61 4.45
N ASP A 113 8.35 -19.17 5.44
CA ASP A 113 7.81 -18.48 6.60
C ASP A 113 7.39 -17.06 6.23
N ILE A 114 8.18 -16.37 5.40
CA ILE A 114 7.84 -15.04 4.87
C ILE A 114 6.57 -15.10 4.00
N VAL A 115 6.45 -16.08 3.10
CA VAL A 115 5.27 -16.26 2.24
C VAL A 115 4.03 -16.50 3.08
N LYS A 116 4.07 -17.49 4.00
CA LYS A 116 2.93 -17.82 4.86
C LYS A 116 2.51 -16.64 5.74
N ARG A 117 3.49 -15.93 6.33
CA ARG A 117 3.22 -14.73 7.13
C ARG A 117 2.56 -13.64 6.31
N SER A 118 3.08 -13.35 5.11
CA SER A 118 2.56 -12.28 4.23
C SER A 118 1.13 -12.58 3.81
N ILE A 119 0.84 -13.82 3.36
CA ILE A 119 -0.50 -14.26 2.99
C ILE A 119 -1.46 -14.21 4.19
N LYS A 120 -1.02 -14.65 5.37
CA LYS A 120 -1.81 -14.56 6.60
C LYS A 120 -2.18 -13.12 6.92
N MET A 121 -1.22 -12.18 6.82
CA MET A 121 -1.47 -10.75 7.03
C MET A 121 -2.47 -10.20 6.03
N VAL A 122 -2.37 -10.60 4.76
CA VAL A 122 -3.37 -10.23 3.74
C VAL A 122 -4.74 -10.70 4.18
N ASN A 123 -4.93 -11.99 4.42
CA ASN A 123 -6.24 -12.56 4.72
C ASN A 123 -6.86 -12.00 6.01
N MET A 124 -6.07 -11.77 7.06
CA MET A 124 -6.55 -11.25 8.34
C MET A 124 -6.98 -9.77 8.30
N ASN A 125 -6.48 -8.98 7.34
CA ASN A 125 -6.73 -7.54 7.30
C ASN A 125 -7.77 -7.11 6.24
N GLU A 126 -8.55 -8.06 5.71
CA GLU A 126 -9.65 -7.77 4.77
C GLU A 126 -10.65 -6.76 5.35
N PHE A 127 -10.94 -6.83 6.66
CA PHE A 127 -11.87 -5.91 7.32
C PHE A 127 -11.42 -4.45 7.28
N LYS A 128 -10.10 -4.19 7.24
CA LYS A 128 -9.56 -2.83 7.08
C LYS A 128 -9.70 -2.37 5.64
N ARG A 129 -9.41 -3.25 4.67
CA ARG A 129 -9.53 -2.96 3.23
C ARG A 129 -10.97 -2.65 2.83
N TYR A 130 -11.93 -3.35 3.40
CA TYR A 130 -13.35 -3.11 3.16
C TYR A 130 -13.81 -1.68 3.53
N GLN A 131 -13.07 -1.02 4.43
CA GLN A 131 -13.34 0.34 4.91
C GLN A 131 -12.34 1.38 4.35
N SER A 132 -11.49 0.97 3.42
CA SER A 132 -10.54 1.89 2.78
C SER A 132 -11.25 2.93 1.92
N ALA A 133 -10.63 4.09 1.78
CA ALA A 133 -11.08 5.11 0.84
C ALA A 133 -11.11 4.54 -0.60
N PRO A 134 -11.95 5.08 -1.49
CA PRO A 134 -11.95 4.71 -2.91
C PRO A 134 -10.54 4.72 -3.50
N ILE A 135 -10.18 3.65 -4.21
CA ILE A 135 -8.85 3.45 -4.79
C ILE A 135 -8.90 3.66 -6.31
N ILE A 136 -7.91 4.36 -6.85
CA ILE A 136 -7.72 4.46 -8.30
C ILE A 136 -6.99 3.20 -8.77
N LYS A 137 -7.65 2.38 -9.60
CA LYS A 137 -7.05 1.17 -10.16
C LYS A 137 -6.07 1.54 -11.28
N VAL A 138 -4.81 1.11 -11.15
CA VAL A 138 -3.76 1.23 -12.17
C VAL A 138 -3.13 -0.13 -12.53
N SER A 139 -3.19 -1.09 -11.61
CA SER A 139 -2.68 -2.45 -11.80
C SER A 139 -3.72 -3.39 -12.44
N PRO A 140 -3.33 -4.56 -12.97
CA PRO A 140 -4.27 -5.55 -13.53
C PRO A 140 -5.34 -6.00 -12.53
N LYS A 141 -4.96 -6.14 -11.25
CA LYS A 141 -5.85 -6.56 -10.16
C LYS A 141 -5.64 -5.69 -8.93
N SER A 142 -6.71 -4.96 -8.58
CA SER A 142 -6.71 -4.03 -7.47
C SER A 142 -7.40 -4.61 -6.24
N LEU A 143 -6.97 -4.13 -5.08
CA LEU A 143 -7.64 -4.36 -3.79
C LEU A 143 -8.86 -3.45 -3.58
N ALA A 144 -9.15 -2.56 -4.55
CA ALA A 144 -10.31 -1.70 -4.54
C ALA A 144 -11.60 -2.52 -4.49
N MET A 145 -12.46 -2.21 -3.52
CA MET A 145 -13.82 -2.70 -3.53
C MET A 145 -14.58 -2.01 -4.68
N LYS A 146 -15.21 -2.80 -5.54
CA LYS A 146 -16.01 -2.25 -6.64
C LYS A 146 -17.25 -1.55 -6.06
N PRO A 147 -17.42 -0.24 -6.28
CA PRO A 147 -18.57 0.46 -5.73
C PRO A 147 -19.85 -0.05 -6.41
N ARG A 148 -20.93 -0.22 -5.64
CA ARG A 148 -22.24 -0.64 -6.17
C ARG A 148 -22.92 0.46 -7.01
N ILE A 149 -22.57 1.72 -6.74
CA ILE A 149 -23.05 2.92 -7.44
C ILE A 149 -21.83 3.75 -7.82
N PRO A 150 -21.74 4.31 -9.04
CA PRO A 150 -20.61 5.16 -9.42
C PRO A 150 -20.50 6.40 -8.51
N LEU A 151 -19.27 6.68 -8.04
CA LEU A 151 -18.99 7.85 -7.21
C LEU A 151 -19.04 9.16 -7.99
N ILE A 152 -18.73 9.10 -9.28
CA ILE A 152 -18.83 10.22 -10.21
C ILE A 152 -20.03 9.94 -11.10
N ILE A 153 -21.09 10.73 -10.91
CA ILE A 153 -22.28 10.71 -11.76
C ILE A 153 -22.22 11.98 -12.61
N LYS A 154 -22.34 11.82 -13.93
CA LYS A 154 -22.41 12.93 -14.89
C LYS A 154 -23.79 13.58 -14.88
#